data_AF-A0A428HDU8-F1
#
_entry.id   AF-A0A428HDU8-F1
#
_cell.length_a   1.000
_cell.length_b   1.000
_cell.length_c   1.000
_cell.angle_alpha   90.00
_cell.angle_beta   90.00
_cell.angle_gamma   90.00
#
_symmetry.space_group_name_H-M   'P 1'
#
loop_
_entity.id
_entity.type
_entity.pdbx_description
1 polymer ?
#
loop_
_entity_poly.entity_id
_entity_poly.type
_entity_poly.pdbx_seq_one_letter_code
_entity_poly.pdbx_strand_id
1 'polypeptide(L)'
;MIYVLKLQKKLIYTSDDFVNTSYITFCAGGSYPSTSSERFFWCDYISDLADKDLDYFRISYGNYSNKEKLPGLAGYDMSSGIKTVYQFSKGQNGEIYWDTILGRVSHFPVDGIGLYIDGFDTNDYSKDCYKILYDRYRNDEVYKICRYALRRVAKSYYIPDSTNTFIFLWTTLEAIASPEYENVKKWKGKVISYIVQDQTNYNKLGEYIKKISKDVRTELVHNGKLIQNLADYSTTSAIDKELTKIKNIIIDYVIAVYTTGIKSFTDLDDHRKELQNKLGVN
;
A
#
# COMPACT_ATOMS: atom_id res chain seq x y z
N MET A 1 -4.96 -14.35 28.48
CA MET A 1 -6.39 -14.05 28.18
C MET A 1 -6.40 -12.93 27.15
N ILE A 2 -6.63 -13.25 25.88
CA ILE A 2 -6.60 -12.28 24.77
C ILE A 2 -7.94 -11.53 24.79
N TYR A 3 -7.93 -10.28 25.23
CA TYR A 3 -9.11 -9.44 25.25
C TYR A 3 -9.44 -8.96 23.83
N VAL A 4 -10.62 -9.34 23.34
CA VAL A 4 -11.14 -8.88 22.05
C VAL A 4 -11.70 -7.47 22.25
N LEU A 5 -10.93 -6.45 21.84
CA LEU A 5 -11.37 -5.06 21.74
C LEU A 5 -12.50 -4.96 20.70
N LYS A 6 -13.73 -4.75 21.17
CA LYS A 6 -14.89 -4.42 20.32
C LYS A 6 -14.81 -2.93 19.97
N LEU A 7 -13.96 -2.57 19.01
CA LEU A 7 -13.93 -1.22 18.41
C LEU A 7 -15.26 -0.99 17.67
N GLN A 8 -16.17 -0.21 18.25
CA GLN A 8 -17.24 0.40 17.47
C GLN A 8 -16.60 1.43 16.54
N LYS A 9 -16.35 1.05 15.28
CA LYS A 9 -15.92 1.97 14.22
C LYS A 9 -17.02 3.02 14.02
N LYS A 10 -16.86 4.20 14.61
CA LYS A 10 -17.57 5.41 14.21
C LYS A 10 -16.49 6.46 13.93
N LEU A 11 -15.95 6.44 12.70
CA LEU A 11 -15.11 7.54 12.23
C LEU A 11 -16.01 8.78 12.12
N ILE A 12 -15.70 9.82 12.87
CA ILE A 12 -16.35 11.12 12.75
C ILE A 12 -15.31 12.05 12.16
N TYR A 13 -15.50 12.43 10.90
CA TYR A 13 -14.73 13.51 10.26
C TYR A 13 -15.38 14.83 10.66
N THR A 14 -14.63 15.71 11.33
CA THR A 14 -15.05 17.10 11.59
C THR A 14 -14.18 18.00 10.73
N SER A 15 -14.79 18.65 9.75
CA SER A 15 -14.15 19.67 8.92
C SER A 15 -14.55 21.04 9.43
N ASP A 16 -13.75 21.61 10.33
CA ASP A 16 -13.76 23.05 10.56
C ASP A 16 -12.30 23.52 10.48
N ASP A 17 -12.05 24.37 9.48
CA ASP A 17 -10.80 25.00 9.08
C ASP A 17 -9.69 24.09 8.49
N PHE A 18 -9.09 24.58 7.40
CA PHE A 18 -8.03 23.93 6.61
C PHE A 18 -6.85 23.50 7.49
N VAL A 19 -6.90 22.28 8.01
CA VAL A 19 -5.73 21.59 8.52
C VAL A 19 -5.74 20.19 7.92
N ASN A 20 -4.68 19.86 7.17
CA ASN A 20 -4.46 18.57 6.49
C ASN A 20 -4.27 17.38 7.45
N THR A 21 -4.86 17.45 8.64
CA THR A 21 -4.74 16.50 9.73
C THR A 21 -5.93 15.56 9.73
N SER A 22 -5.67 14.28 9.47
CA SER A 22 -6.66 13.23 9.71
C SER A 22 -6.65 12.87 11.20
N TYR A 23 -7.40 13.63 12.00
CA TYR A 23 -7.57 13.34 13.42
C TYR A 23 -8.39 12.08 13.63
N ILE A 24 -7.91 11.20 14.50
CA ILE A 24 -8.66 10.01 14.88
C ILE A 24 -9.29 10.27 16.24
N THR A 25 -10.61 10.35 16.23
CA THR A 25 -11.42 10.47 17.43
C THR A 25 -12.06 9.13 17.72
N PHE A 26 -12.03 8.70 18.98
CA PHE A 26 -12.75 7.51 19.40
C PHE A 26 -13.44 7.78 20.74
N CYS A 27 -14.66 7.25 20.86
CA CYS A 27 -15.42 7.23 22.09
C CYS A 27 -15.47 5.79 22.55
N ALA A 28 -14.65 5.43 23.56
CA ALA A 28 -14.58 4.06 24.07
C ALA A 28 -15.39 3.91 25.35
N GLY A 29 -16.28 2.92 25.38
CA GLY A 29 -16.68 2.25 26.62
C GLY A 29 -15.82 1.01 26.79
N GLY A 30 -14.80 1.04 27.67
CA GLY A 30 -13.91 -0.10 27.91
C GLY A 30 -12.61 0.26 28.64
N SER A 31 -11.81 -0.76 28.95
CA SER A 31 -10.50 -0.65 29.61
C SER A 31 -9.44 -0.04 28.67
N TYR A 32 -8.73 0.95 29.19
CA TYR A 32 -7.77 1.76 28.46
C TYR A 32 -6.34 1.24 28.61
N PRO A 33 -5.44 1.49 27.63
CA PRO A 33 -4.01 1.35 27.85
C PRO A 33 -3.60 2.19 29.07
N SER A 34 -3.02 1.52 30.05
CA SER A 34 -2.80 2.06 31.41
C SER A 34 -1.39 2.64 31.58
N THR A 35 -0.45 2.18 30.77
CA THR A 35 0.95 2.63 30.78
C THR A 35 1.28 3.49 29.57
N SER A 36 2.27 4.37 29.69
CA SER A 36 2.73 5.21 28.58
C SER A 36 3.15 4.39 27.35
N SER A 37 3.77 3.22 27.55
CA SER A 37 4.16 2.33 26.45
C SER A 37 2.95 1.73 25.73
N GLU A 38 1.95 1.23 26.48
CA GLU A 38 0.71 0.74 25.88
C GLU A 38 0.00 1.84 25.09
N ARG A 39 -0.06 3.05 25.65
CA ARG A 39 -0.66 4.22 25.01
C ARG A 39 0.04 4.56 23.69
N PHE A 40 1.37 4.55 23.67
CA PHE A 40 2.17 4.77 22.46
C PHE A 40 1.88 3.73 21.37
N PHE A 41 1.93 2.43 21.69
CA PHE A 41 1.63 1.37 20.72
C PHE A 41 0.18 1.41 20.22
N TRP A 42 -0.73 1.82 21.10
CA TRP A 42 -2.14 1.93 20.78
C TRP A 42 -2.43 3.08 19.81
N CYS A 43 -1.78 4.24 20.00
CA CYS A 43 -1.80 5.35 19.05
C CYS A 43 -1.30 4.93 17.66
N ASP A 44 -0.18 4.21 17.60
CA ASP A 44 0.34 3.64 16.36
C ASP A 44 -0.67 2.70 15.70
N TYR A 45 -1.22 1.76 16.47
CA TYR A 45 -2.13 0.74 15.97
C TYR A 45 -3.40 1.34 15.35
N ILE A 46 -4.05 2.27 16.05
CA ILE A 46 -5.28 2.89 15.55
C ILE A 46 -5.01 3.81 14.37
N SER A 47 -3.92 4.57 14.43
CA SER A 47 -3.51 5.38 13.29
C SER A 47 -3.25 4.53 12.06
N ASP A 48 -2.55 3.40 12.21
CA ASP A 48 -2.32 2.48 11.10
C ASP A 48 -3.62 1.82 10.59
N LEU A 49 -4.63 1.61 11.44
CA LEU A 49 -5.93 1.10 11.00
C LEU A 49 -6.68 2.13 10.17
N ALA A 50 -6.74 3.38 10.63
CA ALA A 50 -7.38 4.46 9.89
C ALA A 50 -6.63 4.76 8.59
N ASP A 51 -5.29 4.71 8.62
CA ASP A 51 -4.45 4.93 7.45
C ASP A 51 -4.70 3.87 6.37
N LYS A 52 -4.84 2.59 6.77
CA LYS A 52 -5.21 1.49 5.86
C LYS A 52 -6.58 1.66 5.24
N ASP A 53 -7.52 2.34 5.92
CA ASP A 53 -8.83 2.63 5.35
C ASP A 53 -8.72 3.68 4.21
N LEU A 54 -7.60 4.40 4.08
CA LEU A 54 -7.33 5.34 2.98
C LEU A 54 -6.60 4.71 1.78
N ASP A 55 -6.14 3.46 1.88
CA ASP A 55 -5.35 2.78 0.83
C ASP A 55 -6.10 2.68 -0.50
N TYR A 56 -7.42 2.49 -0.46
CA TYR A 56 -8.23 2.49 -1.67
C TYR A 56 -8.11 3.80 -2.46
N PHE A 57 -8.18 4.94 -1.77
CA PHE A 57 -8.08 6.25 -2.41
C PHE A 57 -6.68 6.48 -2.98
N ARG A 58 -5.65 6.07 -2.25
CA ARG A 58 -4.25 6.18 -2.70
C ARG A 58 -4.00 5.37 -3.97
N ILE A 59 -4.53 4.16 -4.04
CA ILE A 59 -4.39 3.31 -5.24
C ILE A 59 -5.17 3.90 -6.42
N SER A 60 -6.38 4.40 -6.16
CA SER A 60 -7.30 4.87 -7.21
C SER A 60 -6.91 6.23 -7.78
N TYR A 61 -6.43 7.15 -6.93
CA TYR A 61 -6.20 8.55 -7.29
C TYR A 61 -4.74 9.00 -7.13
N GLY A 62 -3.87 8.17 -6.54
CA GLY A 62 -2.48 8.50 -6.32
C GLY A 62 -1.68 8.61 -7.62
N ASN A 63 -0.87 9.66 -7.72
CA ASN A 63 0.03 9.92 -8.83
C ASN A 63 1.42 10.30 -8.32
N TYR A 64 2.47 9.62 -8.80
CA TYR A 64 3.85 9.91 -8.42
C TYR A 64 4.29 11.33 -8.81
N SER A 65 3.68 11.89 -9.86
CA SER A 65 3.97 13.26 -10.31
C SER A 65 3.29 14.34 -9.46
N ASN A 66 2.36 13.97 -8.58
CA ASN A 66 1.61 14.94 -7.76
C ASN A 66 1.28 14.35 -6.38
N LYS A 67 2.30 14.30 -5.53
CA LYS A 67 2.20 13.79 -4.15
C LYS A 67 1.40 14.73 -3.24
N GLU A 68 1.30 16.00 -3.59
CA GLU A 68 0.53 17.01 -2.85
C GLU A 68 -0.98 16.76 -2.89
N LYS A 69 -1.48 15.93 -3.81
CA LYS A 69 -2.90 15.55 -3.86
C LYS A 69 -3.24 14.28 -3.07
N LEU A 70 -2.27 13.70 -2.37
CA LEU A 70 -2.49 12.52 -1.56
C LEU A 70 -3.28 12.88 -0.28
N PRO A 71 -4.05 11.95 0.30
CA PRO A 71 -4.65 12.18 1.60
C PRO A 71 -3.54 12.32 2.65
N GLY A 72 -3.78 13.09 3.71
CA GLY A 72 -2.88 13.12 4.86
C GLY A 72 -2.71 11.72 5.48
N LEU A 73 -1.57 11.49 6.14
CA LEU A 73 -1.34 10.24 6.88
C LEU A 73 -2.17 10.27 8.17
N ALA A 74 -2.91 9.19 8.44
CA ALA A 74 -3.83 9.18 9.57
C ALA A 74 -3.08 9.28 10.91
N GLY A 75 -3.60 10.13 11.79
CA GLY A 75 -3.03 10.40 13.10
C GLY A 75 -1.82 11.33 13.10
N TYR A 76 -1.20 11.69 11.98
CA TYR A 76 -0.07 12.63 12.03
C TYR A 76 -0.54 14.08 12.15
N ASP A 77 -0.07 14.77 13.18
CA ASP A 77 -0.08 16.22 13.22
C ASP A 77 1.02 16.74 12.28
N MET A 78 0.60 17.39 11.21
CA MET A 78 1.48 17.86 10.14
C MET A 78 2.43 18.97 10.61
N SER A 79 2.05 19.74 11.64
CA SER A 79 2.87 20.83 12.19
C SER A 79 4.05 20.32 13.03
N SER A 80 3.84 19.21 13.75
CA SER A 80 4.84 18.64 14.66
C SER A 80 5.49 17.36 14.14
N GLY A 81 4.89 16.71 13.12
CA GLY A 81 5.27 15.38 12.67
C GLY A 81 4.95 14.26 13.69
N ILE A 82 4.19 14.58 14.74
CA ILE A 82 3.88 13.65 15.83
C ILE A 82 2.54 12.96 15.56
N LYS A 83 2.54 11.63 15.63
CA LYS A 83 1.31 10.86 15.58
C LYS A 83 0.49 11.09 16.86
N THR A 84 -0.77 11.41 16.73
CA THR A 84 -1.65 11.93 17.77
C THR A 84 -3.05 11.33 17.61
N VAL A 85 -3.60 10.79 18.71
CA VAL A 85 -4.99 10.33 18.80
C VAL A 85 -5.67 11.05 19.95
N TYR A 86 -6.88 11.57 19.70
CA TYR A 86 -7.70 12.20 20.74
C TYR A 86 -8.66 11.18 21.33
N GLN A 87 -8.46 10.91 22.62
CA GLN A 87 -9.30 10.03 23.41
C GLN A 87 -10.41 10.84 24.05
N PHE A 88 -11.67 10.49 23.79
CA PHE A 88 -12.81 11.05 24.50
C PHE A 88 -13.35 10.05 25.53
N SER A 89 -13.62 10.54 26.73
CA SER A 89 -14.21 9.77 27.82
C SER A 89 -15.38 10.53 28.44
N LYS A 90 -16.38 9.80 28.93
CA LYS A 90 -17.55 10.40 29.57
C LYS A 90 -17.47 10.18 31.08
N GLY A 91 -17.47 11.27 31.84
CA GLY A 91 -17.55 11.25 33.30
C GLY A 91 -18.89 10.73 33.80
N GLN A 92 -18.95 10.40 35.10
CA GLN A 92 -20.17 9.93 35.76
C GLN A 92 -21.31 10.95 35.67
N ASN A 93 -20.99 12.25 35.63
CA ASN A 93 -21.94 13.35 35.52
C ASN A 93 -22.33 13.65 34.06
N GLY A 94 -21.83 12.88 33.10
CA GLY A 94 -22.08 13.07 31.67
C GLY A 94 -21.17 14.07 30.97
N GLU A 95 -20.26 14.72 31.69
CA GLU A 95 -19.20 15.57 31.13
C GLU A 95 -18.27 14.78 30.20
N ILE A 96 -17.80 15.42 29.14
CA ILE A 96 -16.86 14.83 28.18
C ILE A 96 -15.46 15.35 28.49
N TYR A 97 -14.54 14.45 28.82
CA TYR A 97 -13.13 14.74 28.93
C TYR A 97 -12.41 14.24 27.69
N TRP A 98 -11.37 14.96 27.28
CA TRP A 98 -10.47 14.52 26.22
C TRP A 98 -9.03 14.44 26.74
N ASP A 99 -8.29 13.48 26.21
CA ASP A 99 -6.85 13.34 26.44
C ASP A 99 -6.13 13.10 25.11
N THR A 100 -4.88 13.52 25.04
CA THR A 100 -4.03 13.38 23.86
C THR A 100 -3.09 12.21 24.05
N ILE A 101 -3.17 11.22 23.15
CA ILE A 101 -2.22 10.12 23.12
C ILE A 101 -1.21 10.39 22.01
N LEU A 102 0.04 10.59 22.41
CA LEU A 102 1.16 10.79 21.51
C LEU A 102 1.81 9.45 21.12
N GLY A 103 2.12 9.31 19.85
CA GLY A 103 2.75 8.17 19.22
C GLY A 103 4.09 8.54 18.60
N ARG A 104 4.47 7.86 17.51
CA ARG A 104 5.76 8.08 16.83
C ARG A 104 5.88 9.50 16.27
N VAL A 105 7.10 10.01 16.31
CA VAL A 105 7.53 11.16 15.53
C VAL A 105 8.00 10.67 14.16
N SER A 106 7.57 11.34 13.10
CA SER A 106 8.00 11.08 11.74
C SER A 106 8.49 12.37 11.10
N HIS A 107 9.63 12.31 10.42
CA HIS A 107 10.13 13.39 9.57
C HIS A 107 9.58 13.31 8.13
N PHE A 108 8.61 12.41 7.88
CA PHE A 108 7.99 12.19 6.58
C PHE A 108 6.57 12.79 6.40
N PRO A 109 6.12 13.87 7.07
CA PRO A 109 4.81 14.43 6.74
C PRO A 109 4.93 15.09 5.35
N VAL A 110 4.61 14.32 4.30
CA VAL A 110 4.34 14.88 2.98
C VAL A 110 3.00 15.58 3.12
N ASP A 111 3.03 16.91 3.05
CA ASP A 111 1.82 17.73 2.96
C ASP A 111 1.08 17.37 1.68
N GLY A 112 0.12 16.46 1.82
CA GLY A 112 -0.98 16.41 0.90
C GLY A 112 -1.95 17.52 1.28
N ILE A 113 -2.31 18.41 0.34
CA ILE A 113 -3.41 19.40 0.46
C ILE A 113 -4.79 18.69 0.62
N GLY A 114 -4.79 17.36 0.73
CA GLY A 114 -5.96 16.52 0.73
C GLY A 114 -6.33 16.09 -0.68
N LEU A 115 -7.01 14.94 -0.75
CA LEU A 115 -7.64 14.48 -1.98
C LEU A 115 -8.87 15.35 -2.27
N TYR A 116 -8.76 16.26 -3.23
CA TYR A 116 -9.95 16.87 -3.83
C TYR A 116 -10.53 15.91 -4.86
N ILE A 117 -11.61 15.22 -4.48
CA ILE A 117 -12.29 14.21 -5.31
C ILE A 117 -13.49 14.89 -5.98
N ASP A 118 -13.32 15.36 -7.21
CA ASP A 118 -14.43 15.78 -8.08
C ASP A 118 -15.13 14.55 -8.66
N GLY A 119 -15.89 13.86 -7.80
CA GLY A 119 -16.68 12.67 -8.16
C GLY A 119 -15.94 11.33 -7.99
N PHE A 120 -16.69 10.29 -7.64
CA PHE A 120 -16.20 8.92 -7.56
C PHE A 120 -16.13 8.32 -8.96
N ASP A 121 -15.09 8.65 -9.73
CA ASP A 121 -14.86 7.95 -10.99
C ASP A 121 -14.21 6.59 -10.69
N THR A 122 -15.05 5.54 -10.57
CA THR A 122 -14.59 4.19 -10.24
C THR A 122 -14.17 3.46 -11.51
N ASN A 123 -12.90 3.57 -11.90
CA ASN A 123 -12.33 2.66 -12.91
C ASN A 123 -12.40 1.20 -12.39
N ASP A 124 -12.47 0.19 -13.27
CA ASP A 124 -12.59 -1.23 -12.89
C ASP A 124 -11.49 -1.68 -11.92
N TYR A 125 -10.24 -1.22 -12.13
CA TYR A 125 -9.11 -1.47 -11.21
C TYR A 125 -9.44 -1.08 -9.76
N SER A 126 -10.12 0.06 -9.56
CA SER A 126 -10.46 0.54 -8.23
C SER A 126 -11.42 -0.43 -7.54
N LYS A 127 -12.43 -0.93 -8.26
CA LYS A 127 -13.44 -1.84 -7.71
C LYS A 127 -12.84 -3.17 -7.25
N ASP A 128 -11.94 -3.76 -8.03
CA ASP A 128 -11.29 -5.01 -7.63
C ASP A 128 -10.27 -4.79 -6.52
N CYS A 129 -9.51 -3.69 -6.54
CA CYS A 129 -8.65 -3.31 -5.43
C CYS A 129 -9.44 -3.11 -4.13
N TYR A 130 -10.63 -2.49 -4.20
CA TYR A 130 -11.53 -2.32 -3.05
C TYR A 130 -11.92 -3.68 -2.46
N LYS A 131 -12.37 -4.63 -3.29
CA LYS A 131 -12.72 -5.98 -2.83
C LYS A 131 -11.54 -6.62 -2.11
N ILE A 132 -10.34 -6.56 -2.68
CA ILE A 132 -9.14 -7.18 -2.10
C ILE A 132 -8.78 -6.50 -0.76
N LEU A 133 -8.83 -5.17 -0.67
CA LEU A 133 -8.47 -4.43 0.54
C LEU A 133 -9.44 -4.66 1.71
N TYR A 134 -10.73 -4.88 1.42
CA TYR A 134 -11.79 -4.93 2.43
C TYR A 134 -12.59 -6.24 2.47
N ASP A 135 -12.13 -7.31 1.79
CA ASP A 135 -12.71 -8.65 1.95
C ASP A 135 -12.65 -9.08 3.41
N ARG A 136 -13.80 -9.45 3.98
CA ARG A 136 -13.94 -9.89 5.38
C ARG A 136 -13.95 -11.41 5.51
N TYR A 137 -14.04 -12.14 4.41
CA TYR A 137 -14.26 -13.58 4.38
C TYR A 137 -12.99 -14.37 4.05
N ARG A 138 -12.02 -13.76 3.36
CA ARG A 138 -10.72 -14.39 3.09
C ARG A 138 -9.66 -14.00 4.13
N ASN A 139 -8.85 -14.99 4.51
CA ASN A 139 -7.70 -14.83 5.42
C ASN A 139 -6.57 -15.84 5.13
N ASP A 140 -6.56 -16.39 3.92
CA ASP A 140 -5.54 -17.32 3.46
C ASP A 140 -4.25 -16.61 3.02
N GLU A 141 -3.20 -17.36 2.72
CA GLU A 141 -1.87 -16.80 2.42
C GLU A 141 -1.82 -16.02 1.12
N VAL A 142 -2.53 -16.49 0.08
CA VAL A 142 -2.65 -15.78 -1.20
C VAL A 142 -3.39 -14.46 -1.00
N TYR A 143 -4.50 -14.47 -0.26
CA TYR A 143 -5.21 -13.24 0.10
C TYR A 143 -4.33 -12.26 0.87
N LYS A 144 -3.60 -12.74 1.88
CA LYS A 144 -2.71 -11.90 2.69
C LYS A 144 -1.63 -11.24 1.85
N ILE A 145 -1.00 -11.95 0.92
CA ILE A 145 0.04 -11.37 0.05
C ILE A 145 -0.54 -10.37 -0.95
N CYS A 146 -1.72 -10.66 -1.54
CA CYS A 146 -2.43 -9.74 -2.41
C CYS A 146 -2.76 -8.42 -1.68
N ARG A 147 -3.34 -8.51 -0.48
CA ARG A 147 -3.66 -7.33 0.34
C ARG A 147 -2.41 -6.58 0.77
N TYR A 148 -1.35 -7.30 1.14
CA TYR A 148 -0.05 -6.71 1.49
C TYR A 148 0.54 -5.92 0.31
N ALA A 149 0.49 -6.46 -0.91
CA ALA A 149 0.98 -5.82 -2.11
C ALA A 149 0.27 -4.49 -2.40
N LEU A 150 -1.06 -4.47 -2.34
CA LEU A 150 -1.84 -3.25 -2.54
C LEU A 150 -1.51 -2.18 -1.49
N ARG A 151 -1.34 -2.57 -0.23
CA ARG A 151 -0.90 -1.66 0.84
C ARG A 151 0.49 -1.08 0.57
N ARG A 152 1.41 -1.88 0.03
CA ARG A 152 2.73 -1.39 -0.38
C ARG A 152 2.63 -0.43 -1.55
N VAL A 153 1.80 -0.71 -2.55
CA VAL A 153 1.50 0.25 -3.61
C VAL A 153 0.98 1.56 -3.02
N ALA A 154 -0.02 1.52 -2.13
CA ALA A 154 -0.55 2.72 -1.48
C ALA A 154 0.54 3.50 -0.72
N LYS A 155 1.40 2.79 0.03
CA LYS A 155 2.51 3.40 0.78
C LYS A 155 3.57 4.02 -0.12
N SER A 156 3.80 3.46 -1.30
CA SER A 156 4.86 3.93 -2.21
C SER A 156 4.69 5.39 -2.63
N TYR A 157 3.45 5.89 -2.67
CA TYR A 157 3.16 7.28 -3.03
C TYR A 157 3.73 8.30 -2.04
N TYR A 158 3.90 7.92 -0.77
CA TYR A 158 4.46 8.79 0.28
C TYR A 158 5.97 8.69 0.42
N ILE A 159 6.64 7.81 -0.33
CA ILE A 159 8.09 7.73 -0.30
C ILE A 159 8.63 8.97 -1.02
N PRO A 160 9.39 9.87 -0.36
CA PRO A 160 9.77 11.14 -0.98
C PRO A 160 10.70 10.95 -2.18
N ASP A 161 11.66 10.04 -2.05
CA ASP A 161 12.70 9.79 -3.06
C ASP A 161 12.26 8.73 -4.09
N SER A 162 12.43 9.04 -5.37
CA SER A 162 12.04 8.16 -6.47
C SER A 162 12.89 6.90 -6.57
N THR A 163 14.16 6.97 -6.19
CA THR A 163 15.05 5.78 -6.16
C THR A 163 14.53 4.76 -5.14
N ASN A 164 14.23 5.21 -3.93
CA ASN A 164 13.63 4.40 -2.88
C ASN A 164 12.22 3.93 -3.25
N THR A 165 11.43 4.75 -3.95
CA THR A 165 10.11 4.35 -4.44
C THR A 165 10.23 3.18 -5.43
N PHE A 166 11.16 3.28 -6.39
CA PHE A 166 11.47 2.20 -7.32
C PHE A 166 11.88 0.93 -6.58
N ILE A 167 12.86 1.00 -5.67
CA ILE A 167 13.34 -0.15 -4.90
C ILE A 167 12.19 -0.76 -4.08
N PHE A 168 11.34 0.08 -3.48
CA PHE A 168 10.21 -0.36 -2.67
C PHE A 168 9.15 -1.11 -3.49
N LEU A 169 8.84 -0.64 -4.71
CA LEU A 169 7.93 -1.33 -5.64
C LEU A 169 8.57 -2.60 -6.20
N TRP A 170 9.85 -2.56 -6.56
CA TRP A 170 10.56 -3.71 -7.10
C TRP A 170 10.64 -4.86 -6.09
N THR A 171 10.99 -4.56 -4.83
CA THR A 171 10.96 -5.54 -3.74
C THR A 171 9.55 -6.04 -3.44
N THR A 172 8.51 -5.25 -3.77
CA THR A 172 7.12 -5.73 -3.70
C THR A 172 6.86 -6.78 -4.78
N LEU A 173 7.29 -6.56 -6.03
CA LEU A 173 7.21 -7.57 -7.09
C LEU A 173 7.95 -8.87 -6.74
N GLU A 174 9.14 -8.76 -6.16
CA GLU A 174 9.91 -9.92 -5.70
C GLU A 174 9.15 -10.70 -4.61
N ALA A 175 8.51 -9.99 -3.66
CA ALA A 175 7.80 -10.60 -2.53
C ALA A 175 6.44 -11.22 -2.90
N ILE A 176 5.72 -10.68 -3.89
CA ILE A 176 4.40 -11.23 -4.27
C ILE A 176 4.52 -12.51 -5.09
N ALA A 177 5.64 -12.69 -5.77
CA ALA A 177 5.85 -13.81 -6.67
C ALA A 177 6.22 -15.12 -5.94
N SER A 178 6.77 -15.02 -4.72
CA SER A 178 7.20 -16.17 -3.93
C SER A 178 7.34 -15.79 -2.45
N PRO A 179 6.97 -16.68 -1.51
CA PRO A 179 7.25 -16.49 -0.09
C PRO A 179 8.77 -16.52 0.22
N GLU A 180 9.56 -17.14 -0.65
CA GLU A 180 11.02 -17.16 -0.57
C GLU A 180 11.66 -16.21 -1.57
N TYR A 181 12.82 -15.65 -1.22
CA TYR A 181 13.56 -14.79 -2.15
C TYR A 181 14.01 -15.59 -3.38
N GLU A 182 13.54 -15.15 -4.54
CA GLU A 182 13.90 -15.73 -5.82
C GLU A 182 14.58 -14.70 -6.72
N ASN A 183 15.49 -15.18 -7.58
CA ASN A 183 16.07 -14.32 -8.61
C ASN A 183 15.03 -13.96 -9.68
N VAL A 184 15.29 -12.88 -10.41
CA VAL A 184 14.37 -12.34 -11.43
C VAL A 184 14.05 -13.33 -12.55
N LYS A 185 14.98 -14.22 -12.89
CA LYS A 185 14.71 -15.25 -13.91
C LYS A 185 13.59 -16.19 -13.47
N LYS A 186 13.52 -16.52 -12.17
CA LYS A 186 12.50 -17.41 -11.59
C LYS A 186 11.18 -16.69 -11.36
N TRP A 187 11.20 -15.56 -10.64
CA TRP A 187 9.96 -14.93 -10.20
C TRP A 187 9.18 -14.26 -11.34
N LYS A 188 9.87 -13.75 -12.39
CA LYS A 188 9.19 -13.06 -13.50
C LYS A 188 8.16 -13.94 -14.19
N GLY A 189 8.47 -15.23 -14.39
CA GLY A 189 7.56 -16.17 -15.04
C GLY A 189 6.32 -16.41 -14.17
N LYS A 190 6.48 -16.37 -12.85
CA LYS A 190 5.36 -16.47 -11.91
C LYS A 190 4.42 -15.29 -11.99
N VAL A 191 4.95 -14.08 -12.16
CA VAL A 191 4.11 -12.88 -12.25
C VAL A 191 3.46 -12.75 -13.62
N ILE A 192 4.24 -12.84 -14.69
CA ILE A 192 3.78 -12.58 -16.06
C ILE A 192 2.68 -13.56 -16.48
N SER A 193 2.81 -14.85 -16.14
CA SER A 193 1.85 -15.88 -16.53
C SER A 193 0.41 -15.62 -16.06
N TYR A 194 0.23 -14.84 -14.99
CA TYR A 194 -1.11 -14.44 -14.51
C TYR A 194 -1.65 -13.19 -15.20
N ILE A 195 -0.79 -12.35 -15.76
CA ILE A 195 -1.17 -11.04 -16.32
C ILE A 195 -1.57 -11.16 -17.80
N VAL A 196 -0.86 -11.97 -18.58
CA VAL A 196 -0.98 -12.00 -20.04
C VAL A 196 -1.78 -13.20 -20.53
N GLN A 197 -2.37 -13.08 -21.73
CA GLN A 197 -3.21 -14.12 -22.33
C GLN A 197 -2.55 -14.81 -23.54
N ASP A 198 -1.44 -14.28 -24.05
CA ASP A 198 -0.74 -14.80 -25.23
C ASP A 198 0.79 -14.71 -25.10
N GLN A 199 1.47 -15.53 -25.91
CA GLN A 199 2.92 -15.67 -25.91
C GLN A 199 3.65 -14.36 -26.29
N THR A 200 3.08 -13.56 -27.19
CA THR A 200 3.70 -12.31 -27.64
C THR A 200 3.76 -11.31 -26.50
N ASN A 201 2.66 -11.13 -25.78
CA ASN A 201 2.61 -10.26 -24.61
C ASN A 201 3.45 -10.81 -23.44
N TYR A 202 3.52 -12.13 -23.27
CA TYR A 202 4.43 -12.77 -22.31
C TYR A 202 5.89 -12.38 -22.58
N ASN A 203 6.34 -12.54 -23.83
CA ASN A 203 7.71 -12.23 -24.22
C ASN A 203 8.01 -10.73 -24.11
N LYS A 204 7.07 -9.87 -24.51
CA LYS A 204 7.22 -8.41 -24.41
C LYS A 204 7.37 -7.95 -22.96
N LEU A 205 6.51 -8.42 -22.06
CA LEU A 205 6.60 -8.07 -20.64
C LEU A 205 7.85 -8.69 -20.00
N GLY A 206 8.20 -9.91 -20.40
CA GLY A 206 9.39 -10.61 -19.95
C GLY A 206 10.71 -9.92 -20.30
N GLU A 207 10.84 -9.39 -21.52
CA GLU A 207 12.03 -8.62 -21.92
C GLU A 207 12.07 -7.25 -21.24
N TYR A 208 10.92 -6.60 -21.03
CA TYR A 208 10.88 -5.37 -20.23
C TYR A 208 11.36 -5.60 -18.79
N ILE A 209 10.83 -6.59 -18.07
CA ILE A 209 11.25 -6.88 -16.67
C ILE A 209 12.75 -7.23 -16.62
N LYS A 210 13.24 -7.98 -17.61
CA LYS A 210 14.66 -8.32 -17.73
C LYS A 210 15.53 -7.08 -17.95
N LYS A 211 15.13 -6.15 -18.81
CA LYS A 211 15.82 -4.87 -19.03
C LYS A 211 15.89 -4.07 -17.72
N ILE A 212 14.74 -3.86 -17.06
CA ILE A 212 14.69 -3.11 -15.80
C ILE A 212 15.55 -3.76 -14.71
N SER A 213 15.48 -5.08 -14.57
CA SER A 213 16.31 -5.81 -13.61
C SER A 213 17.80 -5.62 -13.85
N LYS A 214 18.24 -5.65 -15.12
CA LYS A 214 19.66 -5.64 -15.46
C LYS A 214 20.22 -4.22 -15.43
N ASP A 215 19.51 -3.27 -16.03
CA ASP A 215 20.05 -1.96 -16.38
C ASP A 215 19.64 -0.89 -15.36
N VAL A 216 18.56 -1.10 -14.60
CA VAL A 216 18.05 -0.15 -13.61
C VAL A 216 18.30 -0.66 -12.21
N ARG A 217 17.70 -1.80 -11.83
CA ARG A 217 17.79 -2.34 -10.47
C ARG A 217 19.24 -2.61 -10.05
N THR A 218 20.09 -3.11 -10.94
CA THR A 218 21.52 -3.29 -10.65
C THR A 218 22.19 -1.97 -10.29
N GLU A 219 21.95 -0.92 -11.07
CA GLU A 219 22.58 0.38 -10.84
C GLU A 219 22.11 1.03 -9.55
N LEU A 220 20.81 0.93 -9.23
CA LEU A 220 20.25 1.53 -8.04
C LEU A 220 20.59 0.75 -6.77
N VAL A 221 20.42 -0.58 -6.78
CA VAL A 221 20.56 -1.43 -5.59
C VAL A 221 22.01 -1.81 -5.34
N HIS A 222 22.77 -2.16 -6.37
CA HIS A 222 24.15 -2.68 -6.21
C HIS A 222 25.20 -1.59 -6.37
N ASN A 223 24.99 -0.65 -7.29
CA ASN A 223 25.95 0.44 -7.55
C ASN A 223 25.59 1.75 -6.82
N GLY A 224 24.48 1.78 -6.08
CA GLY A 224 24.07 2.93 -5.26
C GLY A 224 23.75 4.20 -6.05
N LYS A 225 23.44 4.09 -7.36
CA LYS A 225 23.08 5.24 -8.17
C LYS A 225 21.67 5.73 -7.85
N LEU A 226 21.45 7.02 -8.06
CA LEU A 226 20.11 7.59 -8.05
C LEU A 226 19.43 7.36 -9.41
N ILE A 227 18.12 7.16 -9.42
CA ILE A 227 17.37 6.85 -10.65
C ILE A 227 17.46 7.97 -11.68
N GLN A 228 17.49 9.24 -11.24
CA GLN A 228 17.67 10.40 -12.11
C GLN A 228 19.02 10.46 -12.82
N ASN A 229 20.03 9.69 -12.35
CA ASN A 229 21.35 9.65 -12.96
C ASN A 229 21.44 8.62 -14.10
N LEU A 230 20.37 7.87 -14.37
CA LEU A 230 20.31 6.92 -15.47
C LEU A 230 19.81 7.61 -16.74
N ALA A 231 20.40 7.30 -17.90
CA ALA A 231 20.13 7.99 -19.16
C ALA A 231 18.64 7.98 -19.56
N ASP A 232 17.99 6.81 -19.42
CA ASP A 232 16.56 6.61 -19.74
C ASP A 232 15.60 7.33 -18.75
N TYR A 233 16.11 7.82 -17.62
CA TYR A 233 15.34 8.38 -16.51
C TYR A 233 15.80 9.78 -16.08
N SER A 234 16.42 10.51 -17.00
CA SER A 234 16.92 11.88 -16.77
C SER A 234 15.83 12.93 -16.49
N THR A 235 14.55 12.57 -16.63
CA THR A 235 13.41 13.47 -16.36
C THR A 235 12.45 12.85 -15.34
N THR A 236 11.83 13.70 -14.52
CA THR A 236 10.78 13.27 -13.57
C THR A 236 9.63 12.55 -14.27
N SER A 237 9.22 13.01 -15.46
CA SER A 237 8.17 12.36 -16.25
C SER A 237 8.53 10.92 -16.65
N ALA A 238 9.78 10.66 -17.04
CA ALA A 238 10.24 9.31 -17.36
C ALA A 238 10.24 8.41 -16.13
N ILE A 239 10.68 8.94 -14.98
CA ILE A 239 10.65 8.23 -13.70
C ILE A 239 9.21 7.90 -13.30
N ASP A 240 8.30 8.87 -13.32
CA ASP A 240 6.90 8.68 -12.91
C ASP A 240 6.18 7.65 -13.79
N LYS A 241 6.46 7.65 -15.10
CA LYS A 241 5.94 6.64 -16.03
C LYS A 241 6.44 5.25 -15.67
N GLU A 242 7.72 5.12 -15.32
CA GLU A 242 8.32 3.83 -14.92
C GLU A 242 7.73 3.33 -13.61
N LEU A 243 7.65 4.19 -12.58
CA LEU A 243 7.03 3.85 -11.30
C LEU A 243 5.56 3.44 -11.49
N THR A 244 4.81 4.17 -12.33
CA THR A 244 3.42 3.84 -12.66
C THR A 244 3.32 2.48 -13.37
N LYS A 245 4.24 2.18 -14.27
CA LYS A 245 4.25 0.90 -14.99
C LYS A 245 4.53 -0.28 -14.05
N ILE A 246 5.53 -0.15 -13.17
CA ILE A 246 5.85 -1.16 -12.15
C ILE A 246 4.67 -1.36 -11.19
N LYS A 247 4.06 -0.26 -10.74
CA LYS A 247 2.84 -0.28 -9.92
C LYS A 247 1.72 -1.07 -10.59
N ASN A 248 1.46 -0.80 -11.87
CA ASN A 248 0.39 -1.48 -12.60
C ASN A 248 0.66 -2.98 -12.71
N ILE A 249 1.90 -3.42 -12.97
CA ILE A 249 2.24 -4.85 -12.97
C ILE A 249 1.90 -5.53 -11.63
N ILE A 250 2.15 -4.85 -10.51
CA ILE A 250 1.78 -5.35 -9.17
C ILE A 250 0.25 -5.48 -9.06
N ILE A 251 -0.49 -4.44 -9.44
CA ILE A 251 -1.96 -4.43 -9.34
C ILE A 251 -2.57 -5.50 -10.25
N ASP A 252 -2.13 -5.59 -11.50
CA ASP A 252 -2.61 -6.54 -12.50
C ASP A 252 -2.41 -7.98 -12.01
N TYR A 253 -1.21 -8.28 -11.48
CA TYR A 253 -0.92 -9.58 -10.88
C TYR A 253 -1.85 -9.88 -9.70
N VAL A 254 -2.00 -8.93 -8.78
CA VAL A 254 -2.80 -9.10 -7.58
C VAL A 254 -4.26 -9.35 -7.91
N ILE A 255 -4.83 -8.62 -8.87
CA ILE A 255 -6.20 -8.81 -9.33
C ILE A 255 -6.36 -10.18 -10.00
N ALA A 256 -5.45 -10.55 -10.90
CA ALA A 256 -5.50 -11.83 -11.60
C ALA A 256 -5.44 -13.01 -10.62
N VAL A 257 -4.50 -12.98 -9.68
CA VAL A 257 -4.33 -14.03 -8.66
C VAL A 257 -5.53 -14.09 -7.73
N TYR A 258 -6.00 -12.95 -7.21
CA TYR A 258 -7.14 -12.94 -6.28
C TYR A 258 -8.41 -13.51 -6.93
N THR A 259 -8.64 -13.19 -8.20
CA THR A 259 -9.82 -13.61 -8.98
C THR A 259 -9.87 -15.13 -9.19
N THR A 260 -8.74 -15.83 -9.16
CA THR A 260 -8.70 -17.29 -9.26
C THR A 260 -9.40 -17.99 -8.08
N GLY A 261 -9.52 -17.32 -6.93
CA GLY A 261 -10.05 -17.92 -5.70
C GLY A 261 -9.09 -18.91 -5.01
N ILE A 262 -7.90 -19.13 -5.56
CA ILE A 262 -6.87 -20.02 -5.00
C ILE A 262 -6.37 -19.49 -3.67
N LYS A 263 -6.21 -20.39 -2.68
CA LYS A 263 -5.93 -20.04 -1.28
C LYS A 263 -4.51 -20.39 -0.80
N SER A 264 -3.78 -21.23 -1.53
CA SER A 264 -2.41 -21.64 -1.18
C SER A 264 -1.42 -21.31 -2.29
N PHE A 265 -0.15 -21.09 -1.94
CA PHE A 265 0.92 -20.88 -2.90
C PHE A 265 1.23 -22.14 -3.70
N THR A 266 1.02 -23.33 -3.13
CA THR A 266 1.19 -24.60 -3.83
C THR A 266 0.20 -24.72 -4.98
N ASP A 267 -1.09 -24.54 -4.70
CA ASP A 267 -2.14 -24.58 -5.74
C ASP A 267 -1.95 -23.45 -6.77
N LEU A 268 -1.44 -22.30 -6.34
CA LEU A 268 -1.12 -21.18 -7.22
C LEU A 268 0.05 -21.51 -8.17
N ASP A 269 1.03 -22.29 -7.71
CA ASP A 269 2.12 -22.74 -8.55
C ASP A 269 1.68 -23.81 -9.56
N ASP A 270 0.76 -24.68 -9.17
CA ASP A 270 0.20 -25.68 -10.08
C ASP A 270 -0.67 -25.04 -11.16
N HIS A 271 -1.53 -24.10 -10.79
CA HIS A 271 -2.31 -23.34 -11.76
C HIS A 271 -1.43 -22.50 -12.69
N ARG A 272 -0.32 -21.95 -12.19
CA ARG A 272 0.68 -21.26 -13.02
C ARG A 272 1.22 -22.16 -14.13
N LYS A 273 1.52 -23.44 -13.85
CA LYS A 273 2.02 -24.38 -14.87
C LYS A 273 0.98 -24.58 -15.97
N GLU A 274 -0.30 -24.63 -15.62
CA GLU A 274 -1.39 -24.69 -16.62
C GLU A 274 -1.43 -23.44 -17.50
N LEU A 275 -1.24 -22.26 -16.92
CA LEU A 275 -1.16 -21.00 -17.67
C LEU A 275 0.06 -20.99 -18.61
N GLN A 276 1.22 -21.44 -18.14
CA GLN A 276 2.44 -21.54 -18.95
C GLN A 276 2.30 -22.51 -20.12
N ASN A 277 1.64 -23.66 -19.90
CA ASN A 277 1.28 -24.61 -20.96
C ASN A 277 0.41 -23.94 -22.02
N LYS A 278 -0.65 -23.23 -21.62
CA LYS A 278 -1.57 -22.52 -22.52
C LYS A 278 -0.88 -21.42 -23.33
N LEU A 279 0.10 -20.76 -22.74
CA LEU A 279 0.91 -19.72 -23.38
C LEU A 279 2.04 -20.28 -24.27
N GLY A 280 2.38 -21.57 -24.16
CA GLY A 280 3.50 -22.18 -24.89
C GLY A 280 4.87 -21.68 -24.42
N VAL A 281 5.05 -21.44 -23.11
CA VAL A 281 6.27 -20.81 -22.54
C VAL A 281 6.94 -21.62 -21.44
N ASN A 282 6.69 -22.94 -21.40
CA ASN A 282 7.35 -23.85 -20.45
C ASN A 282 8.87 -23.83 -20.53
#